data_AF-A0A7S2SB53-F1
#
_entry.id   AF-A0A7S2SB53-F1
#
_cell.length_a   1.000
_cell.length_b   1.000
_cell.length_c   1.000
_cell.angle_alpha   90.00
_cell.angle_beta   90.00
_cell.angle_gamma   90.00
#
_symmetry.space_group_name_H-M   'P 1'
#
loop_
_entity.id
_entity.type
_entity.pdbx_description
1 polymer ?
#
loop_
_entity_poly.entity_id
_entity_poly.type
_entity_poly.pdbx_seq_one_letter_code
_entity_poly.pdbx_strand_id
1 'polypeptide(L)'
;EEETVTLETQVLLIILSNDGVERLQERILLNLARCLLQLAKIDVLYGQLLARPEAYRKAAILACTLAITCSNFHDVQSNTIESDVTSNATTTEEKARILRSMAYMDRSGYYKHALLDLRKVLKINCNNQHANKLLKQLQNKESQKKKCDRKLAKDMCQWIESSGNL
;
A
#
# COMPACT_ATOMS: atom_id res chain seq x y z
N GLU A 1 -37.30 7.21 0.45
CA GLU A 1 -35.83 7.02 0.33
C GLU A 1 -35.49 7.13 -1.15
N GLU A 2 -34.54 7.98 -1.53
CA GLU A 2 -34.07 8.03 -2.92
C GLU A 2 -33.19 6.80 -3.17
N GLU A 3 -33.65 5.89 -4.05
CA GLU A 3 -32.82 4.80 -4.55
C GLU A 3 -31.68 5.38 -5.39
N THR A 4 -30.46 5.30 -4.85
CA THR A 4 -29.26 5.66 -5.60
C THR A 4 -28.94 4.56 -6.61
N VAL A 5 -29.24 4.83 -7.88
CA VAL A 5 -28.85 3.94 -8.99
C VAL A 5 -27.33 4.02 -9.15
N THR A 6 -26.63 3.00 -8.68
CA THR A 6 -25.19 2.81 -8.92
C THR A 6 -24.99 2.37 -10.36
N LEU A 7 -24.21 3.15 -11.12
CA LEU A 7 -23.82 2.77 -12.47
C LEU A 7 -22.85 1.59 -12.41
N GLU A 8 -22.96 0.62 -13.31
CA GLU A 8 -22.04 -0.54 -13.36
C GLU A 8 -20.57 -0.10 -13.46
N THR A 9 -20.31 1.02 -14.13
CA THR A 9 -18.97 1.61 -14.24
C THR A 9 -18.37 2.08 -12.90
N GLN A 10 -19.18 2.17 -11.85
CA GLN A 10 -18.76 2.52 -10.49
C GLN A 10 -18.49 1.29 -9.62
N VAL A 11 -18.84 0.08 -10.10
CA VAL A 11 -18.59 -1.18 -9.39
C VAL A 11 -17.15 -1.64 -9.65
N LEU A 12 -16.33 -1.59 -8.61
CA LEU A 12 -14.91 -2.00 -8.70
C LEU A 12 -14.71 -3.52 -8.57
N LEU A 13 -15.57 -4.18 -7.78
CA LEU A 13 -15.49 -5.61 -7.53
C LEU A 13 -16.83 -6.12 -6.98
N ILE A 14 -17.30 -7.26 -7.48
CA ILE A 14 -18.42 -8.01 -6.91
C ILE A 14 -17.84 -9.09 -6.00
N ILE A 15 -18.30 -9.15 -4.75
CA ILE A 15 -17.87 -10.18 -3.80
C ILE A 15 -18.68 -11.46 -4.05
N LEU A 16 -17.97 -12.57 -4.25
CA LEU A 16 -18.59 -13.85 -4.52
C LEU A 16 -18.99 -14.53 -3.21
N SER A 17 -20.28 -14.77 -3.02
CA SER A 17 -20.84 -15.29 -1.76
C SER A 17 -20.25 -16.64 -1.33
N ASN A 18 -19.83 -17.48 -2.29
CA ASN A 18 -19.23 -18.79 -2.04
C ASN A 18 -17.69 -18.74 -1.88
N ASP A 19 -17.06 -17.57 -2.00
CA ASP A 19 -15.61 -17.43 -1.90
C ASP A 19 -15.10 -17.44 -0.44
N GLY A 20 -15.98 -17.34 0.55
CA GLY A 20 -15.61 -17.24 1.96
C GLY A 20 -14.76 -18.39 2.49
N VAL A 21 -14.86 -19.60 1.92
CA VAL A 21 -14.09 -20.78 2.35
C VAL A 21 -12.67 -20.77 1.77
N GLU A 22 -12.51 -20.50 0.48
CA GLU A 22 -11.21 -20.59 -0.21
C GLU A 22 -10.45 -19.27 -0.27
N ARG A 23 -11.14 -18.15 -0.04
CA ARG A 23 -10.59 -16.79 -0.10
C ARG A 23 -9.83 -16.53 -1.41
N LEU A 24 -10.40 -17.00 -2.52
CA LEU A 24 -9.75 -16.99 -3.82
C LEU A 24 -9.62 -15.56 -4.34
N GLN A 25 -10.62 -14.70 -4.15
CA GLN A 25 -10.57 -13.30 -4.55
C GLN A 25 -9.41 -12.58 -3.86
N GLU A 26 -9.23 -12.75 -2.54
CA GLU A 26 -8.10 -12.11 -1.85
C GLU A 26 -6.76 -12.65 -2.35
N ARG A 27 -6.64 -13.97 -2.59
CA ARG A 27 -5.41 -14.59 -3.10
C ARG A 27 -5.03 -14.08 -4.49
N ILE A 28 -6.00 -13.97 -5.40
CA ILE A 28 -5.79 -13.42 -6.74
C ILE A 28 -5.34 -11.97 -6.64
N LEU A 29 -6.04 -11.14 -5.86
CA LEU A 29 -5.70 -9.72 -5.68
C LEU A 29 -4.30 -9.52 -5.08
N LEU A 30 -3.92 -10.33 -4.09
CA LEU A 30 -2.59 -10.28 -3.49
C LEU A 30 -1.49 -10.70 -4.48
N ASN A 31 -1.73 -11.73 -5.30
CA ASN A 31 -0.78 -12.14 -6.34
C ASN A 31 -0.64 -11.07 -7.43
N LEU A 32 -1.75 -10.49 -7.87
CA LEU A 32 -1.76 -9.38 -8.81
C LEU A 32 -0.95 -8.19 -8.27
N ALA A 33 -1.16 -7.82 -7.01
CA ALA A 33 -0.40 -6.74 -6.37
C ALA A 33 1.11 -7.03 -6.34
N ARG A 34 1.54 -8.28 -6.07
CA ARG A 34 2.96 -8.67 -6.11
C ARG A 34 3.54 -8.53 -7.52
N CYS A 35 2.83 -9.04 -8.54
CA CYS A 35 3.25 -8.94 -9.94
C CYS A 35 3.39 -7.48 -10.37
N LEU A 36 2.41 -6.64 -10.06
CA LEU A 36 2.45 -5.20 -10.37
C LEU A 36 3.63 -4.50 -9.70
N LEU A 37 3.94 -4.82 -8.44
CA LEU A 37 5.12 -4.26 -7.76
C LEU A 37 6.44 -4.76 -8.36
N GLN A 38 6.51 -6.00 -8.84
CA GLN A 38 7.67 -6.51 -9.55
C GLN A 38 7.86 -5.82 -10.90
N LEU A 39 6.79 -5.65 -11.68
CA LEU A 39 6.81 -4.92 -12.95
C LEU A 39 7.26 -3.47 -12.74
N ALA A 40 6.75 -2.79 -11.69
CA ALA A 40 7.18 -1.44 -11.35
C ALA A 40 8.69 -1.35 -11.04
N LYS A 41 9.29 -2.38 -10.43
CA LYS A 41 10.73 -2.44 -10.16
C LYS A 41 11.54 -2.69 -11.43
N ILE A 42 11.09 -3.63 -12.26
CA ILE A 42 11.72 -3.96 -13.54
C ILE A 42 11.76 -2.70 -14.42
N ASP A 43 10.65 -2.01 -14.58
CA ASP A 43 10.58 -0.80 -15.42
C ASP A 43 11.51 0.32 -14.94
N VAL A 44 11.63 0.51 -13.62
CA VAL A 44 12.58 1.47 -13.05
C VAL A 44 14.02 1.07 -13.35
N LEU A 45 14.36 -0.22 -13.29
CA LEU A 45 15.71 -0.72 -13.57
C LEU A 45 16.08 -0.56 -15.05
N TYR A 46 15.14 -0.78 -15.96
CA TYR A 46 15.37 -0.66 -17.41
C TYR A 46 15.11 0.76 -17.95
N GLY A 47 14.99 1.76 -17.08
CA GLY A 47 14.89 3.17 -17.46
C GLY A 47 13.65 3.51 -18.28
N GLN A 48 12.56 2.76 -18.14
CA GLN A 48 11.32 3.04 -18.85
C GLN A 48 10.62 4.31 -18.31
N LEU A 49 9.73 4.89 -19.12
CA LEU A 49 8.95 6.10 -18.81
C LEU A 49 8.39 6.07 -17.38
N LEU A 50 8.64 7.14 -16.62
CA LEU A 50 8.25 7.30 -15.21
C LEU A 50 6.75 7.02 -14.94
N ALA A 51 5.89 7.22 -15.94
CA ALA A 51 4.45 7.01 -15.84
C ALA A 51 4.05 5.53 -15.63
N ARG A 52 4.73 4.58 -16.26
CA ARG A 52 4.34 3.15 -16.23
C ARG A 52 4.57 2.49 -14.85
N PRO A 53 5.74 2.67 -14.20
CA PRO A 53 5.93 2.23 -12.82
C PRO A 53 4.91 2.82 -11.84
N GLU A 54 4.52 4.08 -12.02
CA GLU A 54 3.52 4.70 -11.16
C GLU A 54 2.13 4.09 -11.35
N ALA A 55 1.73 3.80 -12.59
CA ALA A 55 0.48 3.13 -12.89
C ALA A 55 0.41 1.74 -12.21
N TYR A 56 1.48 0.95 -12.29
CA TYR A 56 1.55 -0.34 -11.62
C TYR A 56 1.45 -0.23 -10.09
N ARG A 57 2.12 0.75 -9.47
CA ARG A 57 2.00 0.99 -8.02
C ARG A 57 0.57 1.39 -7.63
N LYS A 58 -0.10 2.25 -8.41
CA LYS A 58 -1.50 2.62 -8.18
C LYS A 58 -2.41 1.41 -8.26
N ALA A 59 -2.25 0.58 -9.30
CA ALA A 59 -3.01 -0.66 -9.44
C ALA A 59 -2.74 -1.64 -8.28
N ALA A 60 -1.50 -1.76 -7.81
CA ALA A 60 -1.16 -2.59 -6.66
C ALA A 60 -1.83 -2.09 -5.36
N ILE A 61 -1.89 -0.77 -5.15
CA ILE A 61 -2.61 -0.16 -4.03
C ILE A 61 -4.10 -0.49 -4.08
N LEU A 62 -4.71 -0.39 -5.27
CA LEU A 62 -6.12 -0.72 -5.46
C LEU A 62 -6.38 -2.21 -5.17
N ALA A 63 -5.58 -3.10 -5.74
CA ALA A 63 -5.70 -4.54 -5.52
C ALA A 63 -5.57 -4.91 -4.03
N CYS A 64 -4.60 -4.33 -3.31
CA CYS A 64 -4.47 -4.55 -1.87
C CYS A 64 -5.66 -3.96 -1.07
N THR A 65 -6.21 -2.84 -1.51
CA THR A 65 -7.37 -2.22 -0.87
C THR A 65 -8.61 -3.07 -1.03
N LEU A 66 -8.85 -3.59 -2.25
CA LEU A 66 -9.93 -4.54 -2.51
C LEU A 66 -9.75 -5.83 -1.71
N ALA A 67 -8.53 -6.36 -1.60
CA ALA A 67 -8.27 -7.56 -0.79
C ALA A 67 -8.58 -7.34 0.70
N ILE A 68 -8.26 -6.17 1.25
CA ILE A 68 -8.63 -5.81 2.63
C ILE A 68 -10.16 -5.71 2.76
N THR A 69 -10.83 -5.09 1.79
CA THR A 69 -12.30 -4.97 1.79
C THR A 69 -12.98 -6.35 1.74
N CYS A 70 -12.53 -7.24 0.86
CA CYS A 70 -13.01 -8.63 0.77
C CYS A 70 -12.79 -9.38 2.08
N SER A 71 -11.58 -9.31 2.66
CA SER A 71 -11.27 -9.95 3.94
C SER A 71 -12.22 -9.46 5.03
N ASN A 72 -12.39 -8.14 5.15
CA ASN A 72 -13.28 -7.56 6.16
C ASN A 72 -14.74 -8.00 5.96
N PHE A 73 -15.21 -8.10 4.71
CA PHE A 73 -16.56 -8.55 4.40
C PHE A 73 -16.77 -10.02 4.81
N HIS A 74 -15.83 -10.90 4.43
CA HIS A 74 -15.86 -12.31 4.81
C HIS A 74 -15.78 -12.49 6.33
N ASP A 75 -15.00 -11.67 7.03
CA ASP A 75 -14.86 -11.73 8.49
C ASP A 75 -16.17 -11.31 9.20
N VAL A 76 -16.90 -10.34 8.66
CA VAL A 76 -18.23 -9.95 9.18
C VAL A 76 -19.25 -11.07 8.99
N GLN A 77 -19.23 -11.75 7.84
CA GLN A 77 -20.11 -12.89 7.60
C GLN A 77 -19.77 -14.09 8.50
N SER A 78 -18.49 -14.41 8.67
CA SER A 78 -18.06 -15.56 9.49
C SER A 78 -18.34 -15.37 10.97
N ASN A 79 -18.21 -14.15 11.51
CA ASN A 79 -18.49 -13.88 12.93
C ASN A 79 -19.97 -14.06 13.31
N THR A 80 -20.87 -14.17 12.33
CA THR A 80 -22.30 -14.44 12.56
C THR A 80 -22.57 -15.95 12.70
N ILE A 81 -21.61 -16.81 12.32
CA ILE A 81 -21.70 -18.26 12.36
C ILE A 81 -20.56 -18.76 13.25
N GLU A 82 -20.83 -18.97 14.55
CA GLU A 82 -19.87 -19.43 15.55
C GLU A 82 -18.96 -20.56 15.01
N SER A 83 -17.73 -20.23 14.61
CA SER A 83 -16.68 -21.24 14.40
C SER A 83 -15.27 -20.65 14.45
N ASP A 84 -14.46 -21.34 15.25
CA ASP A 84 -13.02 -21.33 15.54
C ASP A 84 -11.99 -21.07 14.40
N VAL A 85 -12.28 -20.25 13.39
CA VAL A 85 -11.35 -19.98 12.27
C VAL A 85 -10.62 -18.64 12.46
N THR A 86 -9.89 -18.48 13.56
CA THR A 86 -9.19 -17.22 13.92
C THR A 86 -7.83 -17.01 13.24
N SER A 87 -7.38 -17.88 12.34
CA SER A 87 -5.99 -17.84 11.85
C SER A 87 -5.77 -17.32 10.42
N ASN A 88 -6.72 -17.40 9.50
CA ASN A 88 -6.45 -17.08 8.09
C ASN A 88 -6.73 -15.62 7.70
N ALA A 89 -7.75 -15.01 8.31
CA ALA A 89 -8.18 -13.63 8.05
C ALA A 89 -7.11 -12.59 8.38
N THR A 90 -6.55 -12.71 9.59
CA THR A 90 -5.48 -11.86 10.10
C THR A 90 -4.27 -11.88 9.16
N THR A 91 -3.95 -13.03 8.54
CA THR A 91 -2.82 -13.11 7.60
C THR A 91 -3.05 -12.39 6.28
N THR A 92 -4.29 -12.32 5.80
CA THR A 92 -4.62 -11.69 4.51
C THR A 92 -4.55 -10.18 4.62
N GLU A 93 -5.17 -9.62 5.66
CA GLU A 93 -5.08 -8.19 5.94
C GLU A 93 -3.62 -7.76 6.16
N GLU A 94 -2.86 -8.53 6.94
CA GLU A 94 -1.43 -8.27 7.16
C GLU A 94 -0.64 -8.25 5.84
N LYS A 95 -0.79 -9.28 5.00
CA LYS A 95 -0.11 -9.38 3.70
C LYS A 95 -0.49 -8.21 2.79
N ALA A 96 -1.77 -7.87 2.73
CA ALA A 96 -2.27 -6.77 1.92
C ALA A 96 -1.68 -5.43 2.37
N ARG A 97 -1.68 -5.16 3.69
CA ARG A 97 -1.11 -3.94 4.26
C ARG A 97 0.39 -3.84 4.04
N ILE A 98 1.14 -4.94 4.16
CA ILE A 98 2.56 -4.98 3.85
C ILE A 98 2.79 -4.60 2.37
N LEU A 99 2.13 -5.27 1.43
CA LEU A 99 2.29 -4.98 0.00
C LEU A 99 1.87 -3.54 -0.35
N ARG A 100 0.75 -3.07 0.22
CA ARG A 100 0.27 -1.70 0.01
C ARG A 100 1.23 -0.66 0.57
N SER A 101 1.84 -0.92 1.72
CA SER A 101 2.88 -0.06 2.29
C SER A 101 4.10 0.03 1.36
N MET A 102 4.54 -1.08 0.78
CA MET A 102 5.63 -1.10 -0.20
C MET A 102 5.27 -0.29 -1.45
N ALA A 103 4.03 -0.38 -1.92
CA ALA A 103 3.54 0.41 -3.05
C ALA A 103 3.55 1.92 -2.76
N TYR A 104 3.18 2.33 -1.54
CA TYR A 104 3.22 3.72 -1.11
C TYR A 104 4.66 4.24 -0.89
N MET A 105 5.57 3.39 -0.42
CA MET A 105 6.98 3.76 -0.16
C MET A 105 7.72 4.30 -1.39
N ASP A 106 7.36 3.78 -2.56
CA ASP A 106 8.00 4.15 -3.83
C ASP A 106 7.22 5.24 -4.58
N ARG A 107 6.26 5.90 -3.90
CA ARG A 107 5.53 7.07 -4.43
C ARG A 107 5.82 8.32 -3.58
N SER A 108 6.12 9.42 -4.26
CA SER A 108 6.29 10.72 -3.59
C SER A 108 4.99 11.17 -2.93
N GLY A 109 5.07 11.68 -1.70
CA GLY A 109 3.92 12.22 -0.95
C GLY A 109 3.09 11.19 -0.17
N TYR A 110 3.28 9.88 -0.36
CA TYR A 110 2.46 8.83 0.28
C TYR A 110 3.07 8.21 1.54
N TYR A 111 4.12 8.81 2.09
CA TYR A 111 4.83 8.34 3.29
C TYR A 111 3.90 8.02 4.47
N LYS A 112 2.95 8.94 4.76
CA LYS A 112 2.01 8.77 5.88
C LYS A 112 1.13 7.52 5.71
N HIS A 113 0.75 7.20 4.47
CA HIS A 113 -0.07 6.02 4.17
C HIS A 113 0.70 4.71 4.41
N ALA A 114 1.96 4.65 3.95
CA ALA A 114 2.84 3.51 4.21
C ALA A 114 3.02 3.26 5.72
N LEU A 115 3.27 4.34 6.48
CA LEU A 115 3.44 4.29 7.93
C LEU A 115 2.17 3.82 8.65
N LEU A 116 1.00 4.30 8.22
CA LEU A 116 -0.28 3.86 8.78
C LEU A 116 -0.53 2.37 8.56
N ASP A 117 -0.26 1.85 7.36
CA ASP A 117 -0.41 0.42 7.07
C ASP A 117 0.54 -0.43 7.92
N LEU A 118 1.81 -0.05 8.02
CA LEU A 118 2.79 -0.78 8.84
C LEU A 118 2.44 -0.76 10.33
N ARG A 119 1.95 0.37 10.87
CA ARG A 119 1.48 0.46 12.25
C ARG A 119 0.27 -0.44 12.49
N LYS A 120 -0.65 -0.54 11.54
CA LYS A 120 -1.79 -1.46 11.63
C LYS A 120 -1.34 -2.91 11.64
N VAL A 121 -0.38 -3.30 10.78
CA VAL A 121 0.22 -4.65 10.81
C VAL A 121 0.84 -4.94 12.17
N LEU A 122 1.62 -4.02 12.74
CA LEU A 122 2.25 -4.21 14.05
C LEU A 122 1.24 -4.21 15.22
N LYS A 123 0.06 -3.62 15.03
CA LYS A 123 -1.05 -3.72 16.00
C LYS A 123 -1.69 -5.11 15.98
N ILE A 124 -1.79 -5.74 14.79
CA ILE A 124 -2.30 -7.10 14.63
C ILE A 124 -1.26 -8.12 15.10
N ASN A 125 0.00 -7.94 14.68
CA ASN A 125 1.12 -8.80 14.99
C ASN A 125 2.38 -7.96 15.29
N CYS A 126 2.62 -7.72 16.57
CA CYS A 126 3.74 -6.90 17.05
C CYS A 126 5.12 -7.48 16.70
N ASN A 127 5.21 -8.79 16.51
CA ASN A 127 6.45 -9.51 16.22
C ASN A 127 6.71 -9.67 14.71
N ASN A 128 5.94 -9.00 13.84
CA ASN A 128 6.13 -9.08 12.40
C ASN A 128 7.47 -8.45 11.98
N GLN A 129 8.50 -9.28 11.81
CA GLN A 129 9.86 -8.86 11.48
C GLN A 129 9.92 -8.08 10.17
N HIS A 130 9.11 -8.47 9.18
CA HIS A 130 9.08 -7.81 7.87
C HIS A 130 8.52 -6.39 7.98
N ALA A 131 7.42 -6.21 8.71
CA ALA A 131 6.84 -4.90 8.97
C ALA A 131 7.80 -3.99 9.75
N ASN A 132 8.47 -4.52 10.78
CA ASN A 132 9.50 -3.78 11.53
C ASN A 132 10.67 -3.33 10.64
N LYS A 133 11.14 -4.22 9.75
CA LYS A 133 12.20 -3.89 8.77
C LYS A 133 11.76 -2.78 7.83
N LEU A 134 10.56 -2.87 7.26
CA LEU A 134 10.01 -1.84 6.37
C LEU A 134 9.82 -0.50 7.10
N LEU A 135 9.37 -0.51 8.35
CA LEU A 135 9.19 0.71 9.14
C LEU A 135 10.51 1.43 9.37
N LYS A 136 11.58 0.69 9.69
CA LYS A 136 12.93 1.25 9.83
C LYS A 136 13.45 1.83 8.50
N GLN A 137 13.23 1.13 7.38
CA GLN A 137 13.59 1.64 6.06
C GLN A 137 12.84 2.95 5.73
N LEU A 138 11.55 3.01 6.08
CA LEU A 138 10.70 4.18 5.91
C LEU A 138 11.29 5.40 6.65
N GLN A 139 11.56 5.24 7.95
CA GLN A 139 12.11 6.28 8.82
C GLN A 139 13.48 6.77 8.35
N ASN A 140 14.33 5.85 7.87
CA ASN A 140 15.63 6.19 7.30
C ASN A 140 15.49 7.03 6.03
N LYS A 141 14.61 6.64 5.09
CA LYS A 141 14.34 7.42 3.87
C LYS A 141 13.82 8.82 4.20
N GLU A 142 12.93 8.96 5.17
CA GLU A 142 12.39 10.27 5.58
C GLU A 142 13.50 11.16 6.18
N SER A 143 14.32 10.59 7.05
CA SER A 143 15.42 11.31 7.69
C SER A 143 16.47 11.76 6.68
N GLN A 144 16.80 10.90 5.71
CA GLN A 144 17.69 11.24 4.60
C GLN A 144 17.11 12.37 3.74
N LYS A 145 15.83 12.28 3.38
CA LYS A 145 15.16 13.33 2.61
C LYS A 145 15.22 14.68 3.32
N LYS A 146 14.87 14.73 4.61
CA LYS A 146 14.97 15.97 5.42
C LYS A 146 16.38 16.55 5.45
N LYS A 147 17.40 15.69 5.53
CA LYS A 147 18.82 16.13 5.48
C LYS A 147 19.19 16.70 4.11
N CYS A 148 18.77 16.05 3.02
CA CYS A 148 18.99 16.55 1.66
C CYS A 148 18.26 17.87 1.42
N ASP A 149 16.99 17.98 1.81
CA ASP A 149 16.19 19.20 1.66
C ASP A 149 16.82 20.37 2.44
N ARG A 150 17.31 20.13 3.66
CA ARG A 150 18.03 21.14 4.46
C ARG A 150 19.33 21.58 3.79
N LYS A 151 20.08 20.65 3.19
CA LYS A 151 21.31 20.97 2.46
C LYS A 151 21.01 21.82 1.23
N LEU A 152 20.03 21.40 0.42
CA LEU A 152 19.59 22.13 -0.77
C LEU A 152 19.12 23.55 -0.43
N ALA A 153 18.34 23.70 0.64
CA ALA A 153 17.91 25.03 1.10
C ALA A 153 19.10 25.92 1.47
N LYS A 154 20.11 25.38 2.16
CA LYS A 154 21.33 26.12 2.50
C LYS A 154 22.10 26.55 1.25
N ASP A 155 22.31 25.61 0.31
CA ASP A 155 23.04 25.86 -0.92
C ASP A 155 22.32 26.92 -1.79
N MET A 156 20.98 26.87 -1.86
CA MET A 156 20.16 27.88 -2.53
C MET A 156 20.31 29.27 -1.88
N CYS A 157 20.26 29.39 -0.56
CA CYS A 157 20.47 30.66 0.12
C CYS A 157 21.86 31.25 -0.20
N GLN A 158 22.90 30.41 -0.16
CA GLN A 158 24.27 30.84 -0.47
C GLN A 158 24.40 31.31 -1.92
N TRP A 159 23.72 30.68 -2.88
CA TRP A 159 23.70 31.13 -4.27
C TRP A 159 23.01 32.48 -4.45
N ILE A 160 21.90 32.71 -3.75
CA ILE A 160 21.18 33.99 -3.79
C ILE A 160 22.08 35.10 -3.20
N GLU A 161 22.71 34.86 -2.06
CA GLU A 161 23.65 35.81 -1.43
C GLU A 161 24.84 36.12 -2.34
N SER A 162 25.37 35.11 -3.04
CA SER A 162 26.50 35.28 -3.96
C SER A 162 26.11 36.03 -5.24
N SER A 163 24.84 35.93 -5.67
CA SER A 163 24.33 36.59 -6.89
C SER A 163 23.82 38.01 -6.64
N GLY A 164 23.42 38.33 -5.41
CA GLY A 164 22.93 39.66 -5.02
C GLY A 164 24.02 40.68 -4.64
N ASN A 165 25.29 40.28 -4.69
CA ASN A 165 26.46 41.14 -4.45
C ASN A 165 27.12 41.63 -5.76
N LEU A 166 26.36 41.71 -6.85
CA LEU A 166 26.69 42.36 -8.13
C LEU A 166 25.91 43.67 -8.24
#